data_AF-A0A1I0YFI5-F1
#
_entry.id   AF-A0A1I0YFI5-F1
#
_cell.length_a   1.000
_cell.length_b   1.000
_cell.length_c   1.000
_cell.angle_alpha   90.00
_cell.angle_beta   90.00
_cell.angle_gamma   90.00
#
_symmetry.space_group_name_H-M   'P 1'
#
loop_
_entity.id
_entity.type
_entity.pdbx_description
1 polymer ?
#
loop_
_entity_poly.entity_id
_entity_poly.type
_entity_poly.pdbx_seq_one_letter_code
_entity_poly.pdbx_strand_id
1 'polypeptide(L)'
;MELRDDFFEPEVVGDIYVSRALKEVWAINLDLLEVFQQFCENYKLRFYMGFGTLLGAVRHQGFIPWDDDVDILMPRADFERLKKLGSAFAAPYFLQSSYSERGFWYGGMMKFRRSDTTCLERYDYENRQGNHGIGLEIMALDAVPDLPMYQRRQAEEIGRYQRLLWAKGHEEELYKLRGNTEAMSVEEWQQVKQSTVMCRQEELESGFLTVCQQCNTKLSQKLAIFLFYNKGDKYRMFERSWFDETIMLDFAGLLLPAPKGFWQCLRRFYGDGFMGYELYAKRKPHHPAVWDTHVSYTVWQKRILDLYQPDGRKVIVFGTGNMGGRFLEQLAGRLEIFAFVDNNSKTWQTNFKGYPVKSPGILTVEPEKWHVIIANGYYREIGRQLARMGINDYYVYVDEWQALFTTPAERYGENTGHIAKKYRVAGMYVSSKAINADVVKEIRKLRNDSEYLIAFCPRESNDLVLCLRELRSVDRVVITDWSSDVLQERYYCDVLRRV
;
A
#
# COMPACT_ATOMS: atom_id res chain seq x y z
N MET A 1 -16.57 10.16 -15.77
CA MET A 1 -15.97 9.25 -16.77
C MET A 1 -16.68 7.91 -16.68
N GLU A 2 -17.12 7.36 -17.80
CA GLU A 2 -17.64 5.98 -17.83
C GLU A 2 -16.45 5.02 -17.95
N LEU A 3 -16.27 4.17 -16.93
CA LEU A 3 -15.30 3.08 -17.00
C LEU A 3 -15.85 1.99 -17.92
N ARG A 4 -14.97 1.36 -18.70
CA ARG A 4 -15.33 0.22 -19.54
C ARG A 4 -15.77 -0.96 -18.67
N ASP A 5 -16.68 -1.79 -19.17
CA ASP A 5 -17.19 -2.96 -18.45
C ASP A 5 -16.08 -3.95 -18.04
N ASP A 6 -15.03 -4.06 -18.87
CA ASP A 6 -13.87 -4.91 -18.63
C ASP A 6 -12.86 -4.34 -17.63
N PHE A 7 -13.05 -3.09 -17.17
CA PHE A 7 -12.09 -2.42 -16.28
C PHE A 7 -11.87 -3.20 -14.98
N PHE A 8 -12.93 -3.80 -14.42
CA PHE A 8 -12.87 -4.54 -13.15
C PHE A 8 -12.40 -6.00 -13.29
N GLU A 9 -12.24 -6.49 -14.52
CA GLU A 9 -11.77 -7.86 -14.75
C GLU A 9 -10.29 -7.97 -14.35
N PRO A 10 -9.90 -8.93 -13.50
CA PRO A 10 -8.49 -9.12 -13.16
C PRO A 10 -7.63 -9.34 -14.40
N GLU A 11 -6.40 -8.84 -14.38
CA GLU A 11 -5.48 -8.97 -15.52
C GLU A 11 -4.04 -9.19 -15.06
N VAL A 12 -3.17 -9.59 -16.00
CA VAL A 12 -1.73 -9.72 -15.76
C VAL A 12 -1.02 -8.67 -16.60
N VAL A 13 -0.35 -7.73 -15.94
CA VAL A 13 0.46 -6.69 -16.60
C VAL A 13 1.93 -7.03 -16.40
N GLY A 14 2.56 -7.54 -17.47
CA GLY A 14 3.91 -8.10 -17.37
C GLY A 14 3.91 -9.41 -16.56
N ASP A 15 4.52 -9.37 -15.38
CA ASP A 15 4.60 -10.48 -14.41
C ASP A 15 3.76 -10.21 -13.14
N ILE A 16 2.92 -9.18 -13.14
CA ILE A 16 2.13 -8.75 -11.99
C ILE A 16 0.65 -9.03 -12.24
N TYR A 17 0.02 -9.76 -11.31
CA TYR A 17 -1.42 -9.96 -11.28
C TYR A 17 -2.10 -8.77 -10.61
N VAL A 18 -2.95 -8.07 -11.38
CA VAL A 18 -3.78 -6.98 -10.93
C VAL A 18 -5.14 -7.54 -10.56
N SER A 19 -5.45 -7.56 -9.26
CA SER A 19 -6.72 -8.08 -8.76
C SER A 19 -7.89 -7.14 -9.06
N ARG A 20 -9.10 -7.70 -9.10
CA ARG A 20 -10.35 -6.91 -9.16
C ARG A 20 -10.41 -5.85 -8.07
N ALA A 21 -9.93 -6.15 -6.87
CA ALA A 21 -10.00 -5.21 -5.75
C ALA A 21 -9.04 -4.04 -5.89
N LEU A 22 -7.85 -4.25 -6.45
CA LEU A 22 -6.96 -3.14 -6.79
C LEU A 22 -7.61 -2.26 -7.87
N LYS A 23 -8.26 -2.87 -8.87
CA LYS A 23 -9.06 -2.14 -9.87
C LYS A 23 -10.22 -1.36 -9.25
N GLU A 24 -10.91 -1.91 -8.26
CA GLU A 24 -11.95 -1.18 -7.51
C GLU A 24 -11.38 0.05 -6.78
N VAL A 25 -10.16 -0.04 -6.22
CA VAL A 25 -9.46 1.13 -5.64
C VAL A 25 -9.09 2.13 -6.74
N TRP A 26 -8.55 1.68 -7.88
CA TRP A 26 -8.25 2.54 -9.02
C TRP A 26 -9.49 3.27 -9.55
N ALA A 27 -10.66 2.63 -9.56
CA ALA A 27 -11.92 3.28 -9.93
C ALA A 27 -12.26 4.45 -9.00
N ILE A 28 -12.07 4.30 -7.68
CA ILE A 28 -12.26 5.40 -6.72
C ILE A 28 -11.23 6.51 -6.94
N ASN A 29 -9.97 6.16 -7.22
CA ASN A 29 -8.92 7.14 -7.51
C ASN A 29 -9.20 7.93 -8.80
N LEU A 30 -9.72 7.29 -9.85
CA LEU A 30 -10.11 7.95 -11.10
C LEU A 30 -11.31 8.89 -10.91
N ASP A 31 -12.33 8.48 -10.14
CA ASP A 31 -13.45 9.32 -9.72
C ASP A 31 -12.97 10.57 -8.97
N LEU A 32 -12.09 10.38 -7.98
CA LEU A 32 -11.47 11.47 -7.24
C LEU A 32 -10.66 12.41 -8.14
N LEU A 33 -9.86 11.88 -9.07
CA LEU A 33 -9.05 12.67 -10.00
C LEU A 33 -9.92 13.54 -10.91
N GLU A 34 -11.01 12.97 -11.44
CA GLU A 34 -11.94 13.69 -12.31
C GLU A 34 -12.63 14.83 -11.55
N VAL A 35 -13.17 14.57 -10.35
CA VAL A 35 -13.80 15.60 -9.51
C VAL A 35 -12.80 16.67 -9.12
N PHE A 36 -11.59 16.27 -8.73
CA PHE A 36 -10.53 17.21 -8.35
C PHE A 36 -10.09 18.09 -9.54
N GLN A 37 -9.92 17.50 -10.72
CA GLN A 37 -9.58 18.22 -11.94
C GLN A 37 -10.65 19.27 -12.28
N GLN A 38 -11.93 18.88 -12.31
CA GLN A 38 -13.04 19.80 -12.59
C GLN A 38 -13.07 20.95 -11.57
N PHE A 39 -12.82 20.65 -10.30
CA PHE A 39 -12.70 21.68 -9.26
C PHE A 39 -11.54 22.64 -9.55
N CYS A 40 -10.36 22.11 -9.87
CA CYS A 40 -9.20 22.93 -10.21
C CYS A 40 -9.43 23.81 -11.44
N GLU A 41 -10.08 23.29 -12.48
CA GLU A 41 -10.45 24.04 -13.68
C GLU A 41 -11.40 25.21 -13.34
N ASN A 42 -12.45 24.94 -12.57
CA ASN A 42 -13.43 25.96 -12.15
C ASN A 42 -12.79 27.10 -11.34
N TYR A 43 -11.83 26.78 -10.46
CA TYR A 43 -11.17 27.76 -9.60
C TYR A 43 -9.82 28.26 -10.15
N LYS A 44 -9.43 27.84 -11.36
CA LYS A 44 -8.16 28.19 -12.00
C LYS A 44 -6.97 27.89 -11.07
N LEU A 45 -6.94 26.66 -10.57
CA LEU A 45 -5.86 26.11 -9.74
C LEU A 45 -5.00 25.20 -10.61
N ARG A 46 -3.68 25.32 -10.49
CA ARG A 46 -2.75 24.42 -11.17
C ARG A 46 -2.39 23.25 -10.28
N PHE A 47 -2.32 22.07 -10.88
CA PHE A 47 -1.75 20.88 -10.29
C PHE A 47 -1.03 20.08 -11.37
N TYR A 48 -0.23 19.13 -10.94
CA TYR A 48 0.52 18.23 -11.81
C TYR A 48 0.52 16.83 -11.21
N MET A 49 0.51 15.79 -12.03
CA MET A 49 0.82 14.44 -11.55
C MET A 49 2.24 14.42 -10.95
N GLY A 50 2.38 13.77 -9.79
CA GLY A 50 3.64 13.56 -9.08
C GLY A 50 4.05 12.09 -9.05
N PHE A 51 5.30 11.84 -8.65
CA PHE A 51 5.79 10.53 -8.21
C PHE A 51 5.24 9.31 -9.01
N GLY A 52 4.57 8.37 -8.35
CA GLY A 52 4.11 7.10 -8.92
C GLY A 52 3.07 7.31 -10.01
N THR A 53 2.16 8.26 -9.81
CA THR A 53 1.13 8.65 -10.78
C THR A 53 1.75 9.17 -12.09
N LEU A 54 2.73 10.08 -12.02
CA LEU A 54 3.41 10.59 -13.21
C LEU A 54 4.19 9.49 -13.93
N LEU A 55 4.85 8.61 -13.17
CA LEU A 55 5.57 7.47 -13.74
C LEU A 55 4.59 6.49 -14.42
N GLY A 56 3.43 6.25 -13.80
CA GLY A 56 2.34 5.47 -14.34
C GLY A 56 1.84 6.02 -15.68
N ALA A 57 1.53 7.31 -15.75
CA ALA A 57 1.12 7.97 -16.99
C ALA A 57 2.13 7.74 -18.13
N VAL A 58 3.42 7.94 -17.85
CA VAL A 58 4.48 7.85 -18.85
C VAL A 58 4.79 6.41 -19.26
N ARG A 59 4.79 5.47 -18.30
CA ARG A 59 5.26 4.09 -18.52
C ARG A 59 4.14 3.12 -18.85
N HIS A 60 2.96 3.29 -18.27
CA HIS A 60 1.83 2.37 -18.37
C HIS A 60 0.58 3.01 -18.96
N GLN A 61 0.57 4.33 -19.23
CA GLN A 61 -0.63 5.08 -19.65
C GLN A 61 -1.78 4.92 -18.63
N GLY A 62 -1.43 4.87 -17.34
CA GLY A 62 -2.35 4.56 -16.26
C GLY A 62 -1.60 4.19 -14.98
N PHE A 63 -2.25 3.44 -14.09
CA PHE A 63 -1.63 3.02 -12.83
C PHE A 63 -0.43 2.10 -13.05
N ILE A 64 0.53 2.17 -12.13
CA ILE A 64 1.55 1.13 -12.02
C ILE A 64 0.86 -0.12 -11.45
N PRO A 65 1.09 -1.35 -11.97
CA PRO A 65 0.26 -2.52 -11.67
C PRO A 65 0.19 -2.96 -10.20
N TRP A 66 1.10 -2.49 -9.36
CA TRP A 66 1.17 -2.78 -7.93
C TRP A 66 0.91 -1.56 -7.05
N ASP A 67 0.50 -0.44 -7.62
CA ASP A 67 0.38 0.86 -6.95
C ASP A 67 -1.06 1.12 -6.54
N ASP A 68 -1.29 1.64 -5.34
CA ASP A 68 -2.61 1.80 -4.73
C ASP A 68 -3.00 3.26 -4.42
N ASP A 69 -2.10 4.20 -4.68
CA ASP A 69 -2.25 5.62 -4.37
C ASP A 69 -2.17 6.52 -5.61
N VAL A 70 -2.45 7.80 -5.39
CA VAL A 70 -2.32 8.85 -6.40
C VAL A 70 -1.66 10.07 -5.78
N ASP A 71 -0.63 10.55 -6.45
CA ASP A 71 0.22 11.65 -6.06
C ASP A 71 0.01 12.86 -6.96
N ILE A 72 -0.32 14.01 -6.38
CA ILE A 72 -0.36 15.28 -7.11
C ILE A 72 0.49 16.37 -6.45
N LEU A 73 1.08 17.20 -7.31
CA LEU A 73 1.91 18.34 -6.94
C LEU A 73 1.18 19.63 -7.29
N MET A 74 1.16 20.61 -6.39
CA MET A 74 0.60 21.93 -6.63
C MET A 74 1.61 23.02 -6.33
N PRO A 75 1.73 24.07 -7.15
CA PRO A 75 2.46 25.28 -6.76
C PRO A 75 1.93 25.82 -5.43
N ARG A 76 2.82 26.25 -4.51
CA ARG A 76 2.39 26.69 -3.17
C ARG A 76 1.22 27.67 -3.18
N ALA A 77 1.22 28.65 -4.08
CA ALA A 77 0.14 29.64 -4.16
C ALA A 77 -1.23 28.98 -4.44
N ASP A 78 -1.27 27.99 -5.33
CA ASP A 78 -2.48 27.25 -5.67
C ASP A 78 -2.86 26.26 -4.54
N PHE A 79 -1.87 25.65 -3.88
CA PHE A 79 -2.06 24.81 -2.70
C PHE A 79 -2.74 25.57 -1.54
N GLU A 80 -2.28 26.79 -1.22
CA GLU A 80 -2.89 27.61 -0.16
C GLU A 80 -4.28 28.13 -0.55
N ARG A 81 -4.53 28.38 -1.84
CA ARG A 81 -5.87 28.70 -2.35
C ARG A 81 -6.81 27.51 -2.20
N LEU A 82 -6.38 26.32 -2.61
CA LEU A 82 -7.14 25.08 -2.45
C LEU A 82 -7.52 24.85 -0.98
N LYS A 83 -6.57 25.00 -0.06
CA LYS A 83 -6.81 24.86 1.38
C LYS A 83 -7.97 25.72 1.88
N LYS A 84 -8.10 26.96 1.39
CA LYS A 84 -9.19 27.88 1.74
C LYS A 84 -10.52 27.52 1.07
N LEU A 85 -10.46 26.91 -0.11
CA LEU A 85 -11.62 26.52 -0.90
C LEU A 85 -12.14 25.12 -0.54
N GLY A 86 -11.47 24.37 0.34
CA GLY A 86 -11.80 22.98 0.64
C GLY A 86 -13.22 22.71 1.12
N SER A 87 -13.89 23.69 1.74
CA SER A 87 -15.29 23.58 2.16
C SER A 87 -16.30 23.64 1.00
N ALA A 88 -15.85 23.97 -0.21
CA ALA A 88 -16.69 24.01 -1.41
C ALA A 88 -16.89 22.62 -2.04
N PHE A 89 -16.15 21.59 -1.61
CA PHE A 89 -16.42 20.22 -2.04
C PHE A 89 -17.72 19.71 -1.42
N ALA A 90 -18.59 19.14 -2.25
CA ALA A 90 -19.81 18.50 -1.80
C ALA A 90 -19.54 17.06 -1.35
N ALA A 91 -20.28 16.60 -0.34
CA ALA A 91 -20.24 15.19 0.06
C ALA A 91 -20.53 14.27 -1.13
N PRO A 92 -19.86 13.09 -1.23
CA PRO A 92 -18.98 12.50 -0.22
C PRO A 92 -17.52 12.97 -0.26
N TYR A 93 -17.18 13.92 -1.14
CA TYR A 93 -15.81 14.40 -1.32
C TYR A 93 -15.38 15.36 -0.20
N PHE A 94 -14.17 15.18 0.30
CA PHE A 94 -13.65 15.91 1.46
C PHE A 94 -12.17 16.26 1.30
N LEU A 95 -11.81 17.53 1.46
CA LEU A 95 -10.42 17.96 1.51
C LEU A 95 -9.91 17.94 2.95
N GLN A 96 -9.09 16.95 3.27
CA GLN A 96 -8.42 16.80 4.55
C GLN A 96 -7.12 17.63 4.58
N SER A 97 -6.99 18.48 5.61
CA SER A 97 -5.81 19.31 5.87
C SER A 97 -5.68 19.56 7.38
N SER A 98 -4.56 20.14 7.82
CA SER A 98 -4.40 20.55 9.23
C SER A 98 -5.40 21.61 9.70
N TYR A 99 -6.18 22.22 8.80
CA TYR A 99 -7.23 23.18 9.14
C TYR A 99 -8.60 22.52 9.32
N SER A 100 -8.88 21.47 8.53
CA SER A 100 -10.15 20.76 8.60
C SER A 100 -10.15 19.73 9.73
N GLU A 101 -8.99 19.22 10.12
CA GLU A 101 -8.84 18.20 11.16
C GLU A 101 -7.67 18.49 12.09
N ARG A 102 -7.95 18.56 13.40
CA ARG A 102 -6.92 18.68 14.43
C ARG A 102 -6.14 17.37 14.53
N GLY A 103 -4.82 17.46 14.66
CA GLY A 103 -3.95 16.29 14.76
C GLY A 103 -3.58 15.65 13.41
N PHE A 104 -4.15 16.09 12.29
CA PHE A 104 -3.74 15.66 10.96
C PHE A 104 -2.47 16.40 10.52
N TRP A 105 -1.30 15.76 10.66
CA TRP A 105 -0.02 16.32 10.19
C TRP A 105 0.85 15.26 9.50
N TYR A 106 0.69 15.13 8.18
CA TYR A 106 1.55 14.31 7.33
C TYR A 106 2.61 15.17 6.61
N GLY A 107 3.42 15.91 7.37
CA GLY A 107 4.45 16.79 6.78
C GLY A 107 3.88 17.99 6.01
N GLY A 108 2.62 18.34 6.26
CA GLY A 108 1.94 19.46 5.63
C GLY A 108 1.26 19.16 4.29
N MET A 109 1.15 17.89 3.87
CA MET A 109 0.29 17.51 2.74
C MET A 109 -1.21 17.70 3.06
N MET A 110 -2.03 17.72 2.01
CA MET A 110 -3.48 17.55 2.09
C MET A 110 -3.87 16.21 1.46
N LYS A 111 -5.01 15.64 1.85
CA LYS A 111 -5.58 14.47 1.19
C LYS A 111 -6.98 14.80 0.69
N PHE A 112 -7.26 14.55 -0.58
CA PHE A 112 -8.61 14.68 -1.14
C PHE A 112 -9.29 13.32 -1.15
N ARG A 113 -10.32 13.15 -0.33
CA ARG A 113 -10.88 11.85 0.05
C ARG A 113 -12.33 11.69 -0.34
N ARG A 114 -12.74 10.43 -0.47
CA ARG A 114 -14.11 10.01 -0.64
C ARG A 114 -14.63 9.32 0.62
N SER A 115 -15.49 10.02 1.37
CA SER A 115 -15.84 9.69 2.77
C SER A 115 -16.76 8.46 2.94
N ASP A 116 -17.41 8.01 1.87
CA ASP A 116 -18.24 6.80 1.81
C ASP A 116 -17.42 5.52 1.53
N THR A 117 -16.09 5.61 1.51
CA THR A 117 -15.15 4.48 1.36
C THR A 117 -14.26 4.32 2.58
N THR A 118 -13.41 3.28 2.60
CA THR A 118 -12.46 2.97 3.68
C THR A 118 -11.04 2.74 3.15
N CYS A 119 -10.09 3.41 3.80
CA CYS A 119 -8.66 3.19 3.82
C CYS A 119 -8.16 3.49 5.24
N LEU A 120 -8.40 2.56 6.18
CA LEU A 120 -7.92 2.69 7.56
C LEU A 120 -6.47 2.23 7.62
N GLU A 121 -5.55 3.18 7.57
CA GLU A 121 -4.12 2.93 7.66
C GLU A 121 -3.75 2.34 9.03
N ARG A 122 -2.78 1.43 9.04
CA ARG A 122 -2.32 0.70 10.22
C ARG A 122 -2.02 1.58 11.44
N TYR A 123 -1.54 2.79 11.22
CA TYR A 123 -1.07 3.67 12.28
C TYR A 123 -2.10 4.71 12.72
N ASP A 124 -3.21 4.83 11.99
CA ASP A 124 -4.15 5.94 12.16
C ASP A 124 -5.61 5.47 12.36
N TYR A 125 -5.87 4.15 12.31
CA TYR A 125 -7.22 3.57 12.40
C TYR A 125 -7.99 3.95 13.68
N GLU A 126 -7.30 4.20 14.80
CA GLU A 126 -7.91 4.62 16.07
C GLU A 126 -8.34 6.09 16.10
N ASN A 127 -7.82 6.90 15.18
CA ASN A 127 -8.16 8.31 15.10
C ASN A 127 -9.58 8.49 14.56
N ARG A 128 -10.56 8.58 15.48
CA ARG A 128 -11.98 8.82 15.15
C ARG A 128 -12.28 10.24 14.66
N GLN A 129 -11.36 11.18 14.85
CA GLN A 129 -11.55 12.56 14.39
C GLN A 129 -11.14 12.73 12.93
N GLY A 130 -10.35 11.80 12.40
CA GLY A 130 -9.86 11.85 11.03
C GLY A 130 -10.77 11.19 10.01
N ASN A 131 -10.75 11.70 8.79
CA ASN A 131 -11.31 11.03 7.62
C ASN A 131 -10.35 9.96 7.08
N HIS A 132 -10.85 8.74 6.96
CA HIS A 132 -10.09 7.57 6.49
C HIS A 132 -10.71 6.97 5.23
N GLY A 133 -11.37 7.78 4.40
CA GLY A 133 -11.77 7.37 3.05
C GLY A 133 -10.57 7.22 2.11
N ILE A 134 -10.73 6.46 1.03
CA ILE A 134 -9.75 6.40 -0.05
C ILE A 134 -9.54 7.84 -0.58
N GLY A 135 -8.29 8.20 -0.90
CA GLY A 135 -7.97 9.57 -1.28
C GLY A 135 -6.67 9.73 -2.05
N LEU A 136 -6.54 10.89 -2.69
CA LEU A 136 -5.34 11.34 -3.39
C LEU A 136 -4.46 12.17 -2.45
N GLU A 137 -3.15 12.06 -2.58
CA GLU A 137 -2.16 12.84 -1.83
C GLU A 137 -1.81 14.13 -2.58
N ILE A 138 -1.94 15.27 -1.89
CA ILE A 138 -1.71 16.60 -2.46
C ILE A 138 -0.52 17.25 -1.77
N MET A 139 0.48 17.60 -2.58
CA MET A 139 1.78 18.05 -2.10
C MET A 139 2.13 19.42 -2.66
N ALA A 140 2.76 20.24 -1.83
CA ALA A 140 3.18 21.58 -2.25
C ALA A 140 4.56 21.56 -2.93
N LEU A 141 4.67 22.29 -4.04
CA LEU A 141 5.91 22.71 -4.67
C LEU A 141 6.29 24.09 -4.15
N ASP A 142 7.36 24.13 -3.35
CA ASP A 142 7.87 25.31 -2.69
C ASP A 142 9.14 25.83 -3.36
N ALA A 143 9.30 27.15 -3.39
CA ALA A 143 10.51 27.81 -3.85
C ALA A 143 11.67 27.62 -2.89
N VAL A 144 12.84 27.38 -3.46
CA VAL A 144 14.10 27.18 -2.73
C VAL A 144 15.05 28.33 -3.04
N PRO A 145 15.77 28.94 -2.09
CA PRO A 145 16.76 29.97 -2.37
C PRO A 145 17.76 29.56 -3.46
N ASP A 146 18.22 30.47 -4.31
CA ASP A 146 19.17 30.11 -5.38
C ASP A 146 20.59 29.83 -4.86
N LEU A 147 21.00 30.56 -3.81
CA LEU A 147 22.35 30.44 -3.26
C LEU A 147 22.46 29.24 -2.29
N PRO A 148 23.49 28.38 -2.44
CA PRO A 148 23.65 27.17 -1.63
C PRO A 148 23.66 27.38 -0.11
N MET A 149 24.19 28.51 0.36
CA MET A 149 24.20 28.83 1.80
C MET A 149 22.77 28.99 2.35
N TYR A 150 21.90 29.70 1.63
CA TYR A 150 20.51 29.88 2.04
C TYR A 150 19.68 28.60 1.84
N GLN A 151 19.99 27.79 0.83
CA GLN A 151 19.39 26.45 0.66
C GLN A 151 19.65 25.58 1.88
N ARG A 152 20.91 25.53 2.34
CA ARG A 152 21.30 24.76 3.52
C ARG A 152 20.56 25.25 4.76
N ARG A 153 20.55 26.57 5.00
CA ARG A 153 19.86 27.16 6.15
C ARG A 153 18.37 26.84 6.16
N GLN A 154 17.70 26.98 5.01
CA GLN A 154 16.29 26.58 4.87
C GLN A 154 16.12 25.11 5.21
N ALA A 155 16.95 24.23 4.66
CA ALA A 155 16.81 22.81 4.86
C ALA A 155 17.03 22.39 6.34
N GLU A 156 18.00 23.00 7.01
CA GLU A 156 18.25 22.79 8.45
C GLU A 156 17.05 23.22 9.30
N GLU A 157 16.42 24.36 9.00
CA GLU A 157 15.24 24.82 9.72
C GLU A 157 14.00 23.96 9.45
N ILE A 158 13.77 23.55 8.20
CA ILE A 158 12.69 22.62 7.84
C ILE A 158 12.89 21.29 8.58
N GLY A 159 14.10 20.72 8.55
CA GLY A 159 14.43 19.50 9.28
C GLY A 159 14.20 19.63 10.79
N ARG A 160 14.55 20.78 11.39
CA ARG A 160 14.26 21.06 12.80
C ARG A 160 12.76 21.04 13.10
N TYR A 161 11.95 21.72 12.29
CA TYR A 161 10.50 21.75 12.48
C TYR A 161 9.86 20.39 12.25
N GLN A 162 10.25 19.66 11.21
CA GLN A 162 9.76 18.30 10.94
C GLN A 162 10.07 17.38 12.13
N ARG A 163 11.28 17.47 12.70
CA ARG A 163 11.68 16.73 13.90
C ARG A 163 10.76 17.04 15.11
N LEU A 164 10.48 18.31 15.36
CA LEU A 164 9.60 18.75 16.45
C LEU A 164 8.15 18.29 16.24
N LEU A 165 7.61 18.50 15.04
CA LEU A 165 6.24 18.12 14.68
C LEU A 165 6.04 16.60 14.73
N TRP A 166 7.02 15.85 14.23
CA TRP A 166 7.01 14.38 14.30
C TRP A 166 6.95 13.88 15.75
N ALA A 167 7.79 14.43 16.63
CA ALA A 167 7.76 14.08 18.06
C ALA A 167 6.44 14.51 18.72
N LYS A 168 5.96 15.73 18.45
CA LYS A 168 4.72 16.25 19.04
C LYS A 168 3.52 15.34 18.76
N GLY A 169 3.34 14.93 17.50
CA GLY A 169 2.14 14.24 17.02
C GLY A 169 2.07 12.73 17.28
N HIS A 170 3.18 12.07 17.65
CA HIS A 170 3.21 10.61 17.82
C HIS A 170 3.48 10.22 19.27
N GLU A 171 2.90 9.09 19.70
CA GLU A 171 3.27 8.43 20.95
C GLU A 171 4.47 7.50 20.76
N GLU A 172 5.15 7.14 21.85
CA GLU A 172 6.40 6.35 21.79
C GLU A 172 6.19 4.99 21.13
N GLU A 173 5.04 4.35 21.36
CA GLU A 173 4.71 3.07 20.74
C GLU A 173 4.56 3.19 19.22
N LEU A 174 3.87 4.24 18.75
CA LEU A 174 3.74 4.54 17.32
C LEU A 174 5.09 4.88 16.69
N TYR A 175 5.96 5.58 17.43
CA TYR A 175 7.33 5.89 16.98
C TYR A 175 8.16 4.62 16.73
N LYS A 176 8.13 3.67 17.68
CA LYS A 176 8.81 2.38 17.54
C LYS A 176 8.21 1.52 16.42
N LEU A 177 6.88 1.50 16.30
CA LEU A 177 6.16 0.71 15.31
C LEU A 177 6.33 1.18 13.86
N ARG A 178 6.58 2.48 13.63
CA ARG A 178 6.87 3.01 12.28
C ARG A 178 8.31 2.71 11.81
N GLY A 179 9.15 2.05 12.63
CA GLY A 179 10.49 1.61 12.23
C GLY A 179 11.50 2.75 12.04
N ASN A 180 11.15 3.97 12.44
CA ASN A 180 11.94 5.19 12.18
C ASN A 180 13.06 5.43 13.21
N THR A 181 13.54 4.40 13.92
CA THR A 181 14.72 4.51 14.80
C THR A 181 15.99 4.87 14.04
N GLU A 182 16.01 4.67 12.72
CA GLU A 182 17.05 5.18 11.85
C GLU A 182 17.08 6.72 11.79
N ALA A 183 15.97 7.41 12.10
CA ALA A 183 15.86 8.87 12.04
C ALA A 183 16.31 9.57 13.34
N MET A 184 15.97 9.01 14.51
CA MET A 184 16.45 9.41 15.85
C MET A 184 16.48 8.19 16.79
N SER A 185 17.37 8.18 17.78
CA SER A 185 17.28 7.20 18.87
C SER A 185 16.00 7.41 19.69
N VAL A 186 15.57 6.40 20.45
CA VAL A 186 14.38 6.53 21.31
C VAL A 186 14.61 7.60 22.37
N GLU A 187 15.82 7.69 22.94
CA GLU A 187 16.22 8.69 23.92
C GLU A 187 16.21 10.10 23.33
N GLU A 188 16.75 10.27 22.11
CA GLU A 188 16.70 11.54 21.39
C GLU A 188 15.25 11.96 21.11
N TRP A 189 14.40 11.02 20.69
CA TRP A 189 12.99 11.29 20.46
C TRP A 189 12.28 11.72 21.75
N GLN A 190 12.52 11.05 22.87
CA GLN A 190 11.94 11.40 24.18
C GLN A 190 12.34 12.82 24.61
N GLN A 191 13.60 13.19 24.43
CA GLN A 191 14.09 14.55 24.73
C GLN A 191 13.38 15.61 23.86
N VAL A 192 13.24 15.33 22.56
CA VAL A 192 12.53 16.23 21.64
C VAL A 192 11.05 16.31 22.02
N LYS A 193 10.38 15.18 22.27
CA LYS A 193 8.98 15.14 22.73
C LYS A 193 8.80 16.03 23.96
N GLN A 194 9.68 15.90 24.95
CA GLN A 194 9.66 16.72 26.16
C GLN A 194 9.81 18.22 25.85
N SER A 195 10.67 18.59 24.90
CA SER A 195 10.83 19.99 24.46
C SER A 195 9.56 20.57 23.82
N THR A 196 8.70 19.73 23.27
CA THR A 196 7.48 20.16 22.55
C THR A 196 6.26 20.29 23.46
N VAL A 197 6.35 19.90 24.74
CA VAL A 197 5.20 19.85 25.68
C VAL A 197 4.52 21.21 25.80
N MET A 198 5.30 22.29 25.93
CA MET A 198 4.78 23.65 26.08
C MET A 198 4.41 24.32 24.75
N CYS A 199 4.79 23.74 23.60
CA CYS A 199 4.49 24.29 22.29
C CYS A 199 3.12 23.82 21.82
N ARG A 200 2.29 24.71 21.28
CA ARG A 200 1.07 24.29 20.58
C ARG A 200 1.44 23.70 19.21
N GLN A 201 0.68 22.71 18.75
CA GLN A 201 0.95 22.08 17.45
C GLN A 201 0.86 23.10 16.33
N GLU A 202 -0.16 23.97 16.38
CA GLU A 202 -0.42 25.02 15.39
C GLU A 202 0.74 26.03 15.28
N GLU A 203 1.44 26.31 16.40
CA GLU A 203 2.61 27.19 16.41
C GLU A 203 3.80 26.55 15.69
N LEU A 204 4.01 25.25 15.90
CA LEU A 204 5.05 24.48 15.22
C LEU A 204 4.75 24.36 13.72
N GLU A 205 3.49 24.09 13.34
CA GLU A 205 3.05 24.02 11.95
C GLU A 205 3.19 25.37 11.24
N SER A 206 2.79 26.46 11.92
CA SER A 206 2.94 27.82 11.39
C SER A 206 4.41 28.20 11.19
N GLY A 207 5.28 27.84 12.13
CA GLY A 207 6.72 28.05 12.01
C GLY A 207 7.32 27.28 10.83
N PHE A 208 6.98 25.99 10.72
CA PHE A 208 7.36 25.16 9.57
C PHE A 208 6.93 25.77 8.24
N LEU A 209 5.66 26.17 8.15
CA LEU A 209 5.10 26.74 6.94
C LEU A 209 5.78 28.06 6.57
N THR A 210 6.12 28.89 7.56
CA THR A 210 6.85 30.14 7.35
C THR A 210 8.22 29.88 6.69
N VAL A 211 8.95 28.87 7.17
CA VAL A 211 10.25 28.50 6.60
C VAL A 211 10.11 27.91 5.19
N CYS A 212 9.10 27.08 4.95
CA CYS A 212 8.81 26.55 3.60
C CYS A 212 8.50 27.69 2.63
N GLN A 213 7.74 28.69 3.09
CA GLN A 213 7.23 29.77 2.24
C GLN A 213 8.15 30.99 2.10
N GLN A 214 9.27 31.06 2.82
CA GLN A 214 10.14 32.24 2.87
C GLN A 214 10.64 32.75 1.50
N CYS A 215 10.68 31.87 0.49
CA CYS A 215 11.10 32.21 -0.87
C CYS A 215 9.96 32.21 -1.89
N ASN A 216 8.72 31.89 -1.52
CA ASN A 216 7.61 31.79 -2.47
C ASN A 216 7.13 33.14 -3.01
N THR A 217 7.52 34.25 -2.36
CA THR A 217 7.32 35.62 -2.85
C THR A 217 8.47 36.13 -3.71
N LYS A 218 9.57 35.38 -3.81
CA LYS A 218 10.74 35.72 -4.62
C LYS A 218 10.77 34.83 -5.87
N LEU A 219 11.27 35.40 -6.96
CA LEU A 219 11.58 34.61 -8.15
C LEU A 219 12.86 33.81 -7.87
N SER A 220 12.69 32.54 -7.51
CA SER A 220 13.78 31.57 -7.38
C SER A 220 13.79 30.65 -8.61
N GLN A 221 14.95 30.15 -9.02
CA GLN A 221 15.06 29.20 -10.13
C GLN A 221 14.79 27.76 -9.72
N LYS A 222 14.62 27.48 -8.41
CA LYS A 222 14.51 26.12 -7.89
C LYS A 222 13.25 25.89 -7.07
N LEU A 223 12.70 24.69 -7.20
CA LEU A 223 11.56 24.19 -6.45
C LEU A 223 11.94 22.95 -5.65
N ALA A 224 11.22 22.65 -4.57
CA ALA A 224 11.34 21.40 -3.82
C ALA A 224 10.00 21.02 -3.16
N ILE A 225 9.94 19.80 -2.64
CA ILE A 225 8.83 19.27 -1.87
C ILE A 225 9.35 18.98 -0.46
N PHE A 226 8.68 19.52 0.57
CA PHE A 226 9.15 19.51 1.96
C PHE A 226 8.33 18.60 2.89
N LEU A 227 7.96 17.39 2.47
CA LEU A 227 7.02 16.54 3.22
C LEU A 227 7.69 15.70 4.31
N PHE A 228 8.76 14.98 3.96
CA PHE A 228 9.34 13.97 4.85
C PHE A 228 10.55 14.51 5.61
N TYR A 229 10.64 14.14 6.88
CA TYR A 229 11.88 14.29 7.64
C TYR A 229 12.93 13.36 7.04
N ASN A 230 14.00 13.93 6.50
CA ASN A 230 15.02 13.19 5.77
C ASN A 230 16.39 13.24 6.47
N LYS A 231 16.43 13.36 7.80
CA LYS A 231 17.65 13.31 8.63
C LYS A 231 18.78 14.25 8.16
N GLY A 232 18.44 15.38 7.55
CA GLY A 232 19.41 16.36 7.05
C GLY A 232 19.94 16.08 5.64
N ASP A 233 19.37 15.10 4.92
CA ASP A 233 19.59 14.96 3.50
C ASP A 233 19.12 16.21 2.75
N LYS A 234 19.79 16.54 1.65
CA LYS A 234 19.33 17.63 0.80
C LYS A 234 18.02 17.24 0.16
N TYR A 235 17.01 18.11 0.28
CA TYR A 235 15.77 17.95 -0.48
C TYR A 235 16.05 17.82 -1.96
N ARG A 236 15.27 16.97 -2.63
CA ARG A 236 15.28 16.89 -4.09
C ARG A 236 14.76 18.21 -4.63
N MET A 237 15.66 18.97 -5.25
CA MET A 237 15.30 20.21 -5.93
C MET A 237 14.85 19.90 -7.37
N PHE A 238 14.13 20.82 -7.99
CA PHE A 238 13.74 20.80 -9.39
C PHE A 238 14.01 22.17 -10.00
N GLU A 239 14.30 22.24 -11.29
CA GLU A 239 14.35 23.54 -11.96
C GLU A 239 12.93 24.07 -12.10
N ARG A 240 12.71 25.34 -11.75
CA ARG A 240 11.39 25.98 -11.90
C ARG A 240 10.92 25.92 -13.34
N SER A 241 11.84 26.08 -14.29
CA SER A 241 11.53 26.08 -15.72
C SER A 241 10.89 24.77 -16.21
N TRP A 242 11.08 23.65 -15.49
CA TRP A 242 10.40 22.39 -15.80
C TRP A 242 8.87 22.48 -15.64
N PHE A 243 8.38 23.48 -14.90
CA PHE A 243 6.96 23.70 -14.59
C PHE A 243 6.38 24.96 -15.27
N ASP A 244 7.11 25.59 -16.20
CA ASP A 244 6.64 26.82 -16.89
C ASP A 244 5.43 26.55 -17.79
N GLU A 245 5.34 25.35 -18.33
CA GLU A 245 4.26 24.91 -19.22
C GLU A 245 3.70 23.59 -18.73
N THR A 246 2.41 23.40 -19.02
CA THR A 246 1.67 22.17 -18.73
C THR A 246 1.51 21.38 -20.01
N ILE A 247 1.79 20.08 -19.94
CA ILE A 247 1.42 19.12 -20.98
C ILE A 247 0.33 18.21 -20.43
N MET A 248 -0.53 17.70 -21.31
CA MET A 248 -1.56 16.72 -20.92
C MET A 248 -1.06 15.33 -21.30
N LEU A 249 -1.07 14.41 -20.34
CA LEU A 249 -0.72 13.00 -20.55
C LEU A 249 -1.94 12.12 -20.24
N ASP A 250 -2.06 11.01 -20.96
CA ASP A 250 -3.10 10.02 -20.67
C ASP A 250 -2.75 9.25 -19.39
N PHE A 251 -3.74 9.10 -18.53
CA PHE A 251 -3.70 8.29 -17.33
C PHE A 251 -5.01 7.51 -17.22
N ALA A 252 -5.00 6.27 -17.72
CA ALA A 252 -6.16 5.39 -17.75
C ALA A 252 -7.38 6.03 -18.43
N GLY A 253 -7.17 6.76 -19.54
CA GLY A 253 -8.22 7.45 -20.29
C GLY A 253 -8.58 8.85 -19.79
N LEU A 254 -8.02 9.30 -18.66
CA LEU A 254 -8.10 10.70 -18.22
C LEU A 254 -6.89 11.48 -18.72
N LEU A 255 -7.12 12.62 -19.36
CA LEU A 255 -6.04 13.55 -19.69
C LEU A 255 -5.72 14.42 -18.48
N LEU A 256 -4.55 14.18 -17.88
CA LEU A 256 -4.10 14.86 -16.65
C LEU A 256 -2.86 15.74 -16.90
N PRO A 257 -2.72 16.84 -16.15
CA PRO A 257 -1.61 17.77 -16.31
C PRO A 257 -0.30 17.18 -15.78
N ALA A 258 0.77 17.36 -16.55
CA ALA A 258 2.14 17.08 -16.17
C ALA A 258 3.04 18.29 -16.49
N PRO A 259 4.17 18.47 -15.78
CA PRO A 259 5.09 19.56 -16.08
C PRO A 259 5.79 19.29 -17.42
N LYS A 260 6.11 20.33 -18.21
CA LYS A 260 6.85 20.16 -19.47
C LYS A 260 8.17 19.39 -19.29
N GLY A 261 8.81 19.56 -18.14
CA GLY A 261 10.02 18.82 -17.73
C GLY A 261 9.75 17.51 -17.00
N PHE A 262 8.62 16.83 -17.25
CA PHE A 262 8.24 15.58 -16.56
C PHE A 262 9.32 14.50 -16.62
N TRP A 263 10.04 14.39 -17.74
CA TRP A 263 11.13 13.42 -17.89
C TRP A 263 12.27 13.69 -16.91
N GLN A 264 12.62 14.97 -16.70
CA GLN A 264 13.63 15.40 -15.74
C GLN A 264 13.15 15.20 -14.29
N CYS A 265 11.86 15.45 -14.02
CA CYS A 265 11.25 15.15 -12.73
C CYS A 265 11.35 13.65 -12.42
N LEU A 266 10.98 12.76 -13.35
CA LEU A 266 11.05 11.32 -13.16
C LEU A 266 12.49 10.83 -12.95
N ARG A 267 13.46 11.32 -13.73
CA ARG A 267 14.89 11.03 -13.48
C ARG A 267 15.35 11.50 -12.11
N ARG A 268 14.84 12.63 -11.62
CA ARG A 268 15.19 13.16 -10.29
C ARG A 268 14.64 12.29 -9.17
N PHE A 269 13.45 11.69 -9.36
CA PHE A 269 12.84 10.80 -8.38
C PHE A 269 13.45 9.39 -8.40
N TYR A 270 13.60 8.80 -9.58
CA TYR A 270 13.83 7.37 -9.77
C TYR A 270 15.18 7.03 -10.45
N GLY A 271 15.98 8.04 -10.84
CA GLY A 271 17.24 7.86 -11.57
C GLY A 271 17.03 7.60 -13.07
N ASP A 272 18.12 7.44 -13.83
CA ASP A 272 18.05 7.30 -15.30
C ASP A 272 17.33 6.04 -15.79
N GLY A 273 17.23 5.00 -14.94
CA GLY A 273 16.62 3.71 -15.26
C GLY A 273 15.10 3.63 -15.00
N PHE A 274 14.42 4.74 -14.74
CA PHE A 274 13.03 4.77 -14.26
C PHE A 274 12.00 4.10 -15.19
N MET A 275 12.30 3.98 -16.48
CA MET A 275 11.45 3.26 -17.45
C MET A 275 11.50 1.75 -17.26
N GLY A 276 12.56 1.22 -16.62
CA GLY A 276 12.63 -0.18 -16.21
C GLY A 276 11.74 -0.47 -15.02
N TYR A 277 11.43 -1.74 -14.81
CA TYR A 277 10.72 -2.19 -13.61
C TYR A 277 11.69 -2.39 -12.45
N GLU A 278 11.23 -2.09 -11.23
CA GLU A 278 11.98 -2.41 -10.02
C GLU A 278 12.17 -3.92 -9.85
N LEU A 279 12.98 -4.34 -8.88
CA LEU A 279 13.06 -5.75 -8.48
C LEU A 279 11.67 -6.27 -8.10
N TYR A 280 11.32 -7.49 -8.53
CA TYR A 280 9.99 -8.09 -8.30
C TYR A 280 9.57 -8.03 -6.82
N ALA A 281 10.51 -8.28 -5.89
CA ALA A 281 10.25 -8.22 -4.44
C ALA A 281 9.82 -6.83 -3.91
N LYS A 282 10.04 -5.76 -4.69
CA LYS A 282 9.60 -4.39 -4.38
C LYS A 282 8.28 -4.01 -5.04
N ARG A 283 7.75 -4.83 -5.96
CA ARG A 283 6.51 -4.59 -6.72
C ARG A 283 5.30 -5.03 -5.90
N LYS A 284 5.04 -4.32 -4.81
CA LYS A 284 3.90 -4.54 -3.93
C LYS A 284 3.28 -3.20 -3.57
N PRO A 285 1.98 -3.16 -3.23
CA PRO A 285 1.38 -1.89 -2.86
C PRO A 285 1.99 -1.33 -1.59
N HIS A 286 1.92 -0.01 -1.46
CA HIS A 286 2.70 0.73 -0.49
C HIS A 286 1.96 0.89 0.84
N HIS A 287 0.62 0.78 0.83
CA HIS A 287 -0.22 1.20 1.95
C HIS A 287 -0.96 0.02 2.61
N PRO A 288 -0.37 -0.59 3.67
CA PRO A 288 -1.08 -1.56 4.48
C PRO A 288 -2.23 -0.86 5.23
N ALA A 289 -3.46 -1.08 4.76
CA ALA A 289 -4.67 -0.49 5.30
C ALA A 289 -5.86 -1.45 5.22
N VAL A 290 -6.91 -1.23 6.01
CA VAL A 290 -8.21 -1.86 5.75
C VAL A 290 -8.86 -1.09 4.61
N TRP A 291 -8.97 -1.72 3.44
CA TRP A 291 -9.59 -1.10 2.26
C TRP A 291 -11.06 -1.50 2.10
N ASP A 292 -11.94 -0.61 1.69
CA ASP A 292 -13.32 -0.95 1.29
C ASP A 292 -13.89 0.14 0.39
N THR A 293 -14.22 -0.20 -0.85
CA THR A 293 -14.72 0.75 -1.85
C THR A 293 -16.23 0.97 -1.77
N HIS A 294 -16.92 0.25 -0.89
CA HIS A 294 -18.38 0.25 -0.78
C HIS A 294 -18.89 0.56 0.63
N VAL A 295 -18.01 0.57 1.63
CA VAL A 295 -18.35 0.83 3.02
C VAL A 295 -17.54 2.02 3.52
N SER A 296 -18.20 2.97 4.18
CA SER A 296 -17.54 4.11 4.82
C SER A 296 -16.61 3.67 5.94
N TYR A 297 -15.48 4.35 6.06
CA TYR A 297 -14.49 4.12 7.11
C TYR A 297 -15.08 4.21 8.52
N THR A 298 -16.11 5.05 8.73
CA THR A 298 -16.78 5.19 10.02
C THR A 298 -17.43 3.88 10.49
N VAL A 299 -18.00 3.12 9.54
CA VAL A 299 -18.58 1.79 9.81
C VAL A 299 -17.49 0.80 10.18
N TRP A 300 -16.35 0.83 9.47
CA TRP A 300 -15.21 -0.03 9.79
C TRP A 300 -14.54 0.31 11.12
N GLN A 301 -14.42 1.60 11.46
CA GLN A 301 -13.95 2.02 12.78
C GLN A 301 -14.87 1.50 13.88
N LYS A 302 -16.19 1.61 13.72
CA LYS A 302 -17.16 1.00 14.66
C LYS A 302 -16.95 -0.52 14.78
N ARG A 303 -16.87 -1.22 13.65
CA ARG A 303 -16.69 -2.70 13.60
C ARG A 303 -15.50 -3.19 14.41
N ILE A 304 -14.43 -2.42 14.43
CA ILE A 304 -13.15 -2.80 15.04
C ILE A 304 -13.04 -2.25 16.47
N LEU A 305 -13.33 -0.96 16.67
CA LEU A 305 -13.06 -0.25 17.92
C LEU A 305 -14.17 -0.38 18.95
N ASP A 306 -15.42 -0.62 18.52
CA ASP A 306 -16.58 -0.73 19.41
C ASP A 306 -16.94 -2.18 19.75
N LEU A 307 -16.10 -3.13 19.33
CA LEU A 307 -16.25 -4.58 19.53
C LEU A 307 -16.54 -4.98 20.98
N TYR A 308 -15.97 -4.27 21.96
CA TYR A 308 -16.06 -4.61 23.37
C TYR A 308 -17.08 -3.75 24.14
N GLN A 309 -17.85 -2.90 23.45
CA GLN A 309 -18.81 -2.03 24.12
C GLN A 309 -20.08 -2.81 24.48
N PRO A 310 -20.47 -2.88 25.77
CA PRO A 310 -21.71 -3.52 26.17
C PRO A 310 -22.91 -2.69 25.67
N ASP A 311 -23.84 -3.33 24.97
CA ASP A 311 -25.06 -2.70 24.44
C ASP A 311 -26.34 -3.44 24.88
N GLY A 312 -26.22 -4.39 25.82
CA GLY A 312 -27.32 -5.19 26.34
C GLY A 312 -27.75 -6.36 25.45
N ARG A 313 -27.16 -6.51 24.26
CA ARG A 313 -27.43 -7.64 23.37
C ARG A 313 -26.62 -8.87 23.77
N LYS A 314 -27.10 -10.04 23.35
CA LYS A 314 -26.40 -11.31 23.57
C LYS A 314 -25.28 -11.47 22.55
N VAL A 315 -24.09 -11.81 23.01
CA VAL A 315 -22.93 -11.97 22.12
C VAL A 315 -22.98 -13.31 21.41
N ILE A 316 -22.91 -13.28 20.08
CA ILE A 316 -22.67 -14.45 19.24
C ILE A 316 -21.34 -14.27 18.51
N VAL A 317 -20.48 -15.28 18.59
CA VAL A 317 -19.17 -15.28 17.93
C VAL A 317 -19.20 -16.16 16.69
N PHE A 318 -18.88 -15.57 15.54
CA PHE A 318 -18.81 -16.25 14.25
C PHE A 318 -17.38 -16.75 14.01
N GLY A 319 -17.19 -18.07 14.12
CA GLY A 319 -15.93 -18.76 13.86
C GLY A 319 -15.48 -19.61 15.05
N THR A 320 -15.37 -20.92 14.84
CA THR A 320 -14.89 -21.88 15.86
C THR A 320 -13.44 -22.33 15.64
N GLY A 321 -12.63 -21.51 14.97
CA GLY A 321 -11.22 -21.79 14.67
C GLY A 321 -10.26 -21.25 15.74
N ASN A 322 -8.96 -21.23 15.40
CA ASN A 322 -7.91 -20.70 16.28
C ASN A 322 -8.18 -19.26 16.73
N MET A 323 -8.67 -18.41 15.81
CA MET A 323 -9.00 -17.00 16.10
C MET A 323 -10.18 -16.89 17.09
N GLY A 324 -11.22 -17.72 16.95
CA GLY A 324 -12.30 -17.82 17.94
C GLY A 324 -11.81 -18.31 19.31
N GLY A 325 -10.80 -19.19 19.33
CA GLY A 325 -10.13 -19.60 20.57
C GLY A 325 -9.38 -18.45 21.25
N ARG A 326 -8.57 -17.70 20.49
CA ARG A 326 -7.84 -16.52 21.00
C ARG A 326 -8.77 -15.40 21.45
N PHE A 327 -9.87 -15.19 20.72
CA PHE A 327 -10.94 -14.29 21.13
C PHE A 327 -11.39 -14.63 22.55
N LEU A 328 -11.72 -15.89 22.84
CA LEU A 328 -12.12 -16.34 24.19
C LEU A 328 -11.05 -16.10 25.25
N GLU A 329 -9.78 -16.39 24.95
CA GLU A 329 -8.67 -16.20 25.88
C GLU A 329 -8.50 -14.73 26.28
N GLN A 330 -8.67 -13.80 25.34
CA GLN A 330 -8.56 -12.35 25.58
C GLN A 330 -9.81 -11.76 26.27
N LEU A 331 -10.93 -12.48 26.27
CA LEU A 331 -12.23 -11.97 26.70
C LEU A 331 -12.77 -12.50 28.01
N ALA A 332 -12.08 -13.40 28.70
CA ALA A 332 -12.60 -14.24 29.78
C ALA A 332 -13.27 -13.53 31.00
N GLY A 333 -13.53 -12.22 30.95
CA GLY A 333 -14.45 -11.53 31.86
C GLY A 333 -15.13 -10.26 31.33
N ARG A 334 -15.14 -9.97 30.01
CA ARG A 334 -15.65 -8.69 29.48
C ARG A 334 -17.04 -8.75 28.83
N LEU A 335 -17.43 -9.89 28.26
CA LEU A 335 -18.73 -10.06 27.59
C LEU A 335 -19.34 -11.42 27.94
N GLU A 336 -20.66 -11.49 28.03
CA GLU A 336 -21.41 -12.74 28.22
C GLU A 336 -21.69 -13.38 26.84
N ILE A 337 -20.98 -14.47 26.54
CA ILE A 337 -21.10 -15.17 25.25
C ILE A 337 -22.25 -16.17 25.31
N PHE A 338 -23.22 -16.01 24.40
CA PHE A 338 -24.37 -16.90 24.31
C PHE A 338 -24.08 -18.17 23.50
N ALA A 339 -23.43 -18.02 22.34
CA ALA A 339 -23.13 -19.13 21.44
C ALA A 339 -22.05 -18.77 20.42
N PHE A 340 -21.47 -19.80 19.82
CA PHE A 340 -20.71 -19.68 18.58
C PHE A 340 -21.58 -20.04 17.37
N VAL A 341 -21.26 -19.49 16.21
CA VAL A 341 -21.78 -19.92 14.91
C VAL A 341 -20.64 -20.17 13.95
N ASP A 342 -20.82 -21.12 13.03
CA ASP A 342 -19.82 -21.43 11.99
C ASP A 342 -20.53 -21.90 10.72
N ASN A 343 -19.93 -21.71 9.56
CA ASN A 343 -20.47 -22.20 8.29
C ASN A 343 -20.28 -23.72 8.12
N ASN A 344 -19.33 -24.31 8.84
CA ASN A 344 -19.10 -25.75 8.81
C ASN A 344 -20.22 -26.49 9.54
N SER A 345 -21.17 -27.05 8.81
CA SER A 345 -22.32 -27.77 9.40
C SER A 345 -21.95 -28.95 10.29
N LYS A 346 -20.73 -29.48 10.17
CA LYS A 346 -20.21 -30.56 11.05
C LYS A 346 -19.97 -30.09 12.49
N THR A 347 -19.82 -28.78 12.72
CA THR A 347 -19.64 -28.23 14.07
C THR A 347 -20.96 -27.91 14.75
N TRP A 348 -22.08 -27.88 14.02
CA TRP A 348 -23.37 -27.53 14.60
C TRP A 348 -23.81 -28.56 15.64
N GLN A 349 -24.47 -28.10 16.70
CA GLN A 349 -24.89 -28.92 17.85
C GLN A 349 -23.73 -29.56 18.63
N THR A 350 -22.51 -29.09 18.42
CA THR A 350 -21.34 -29.42 19.25
C THR A 350 -21.04 -28.28 20.23
N ASN A 351 -19.99 -28.44 21.04
CA ASN A 351 -19.48 -27.39 21.92
C ASN A 351 -18.08 -26.95 21.49
N PHE A 352 -17.86 -25.65 21.43
CA PHE A 352 -16.54 -25.04 21.26
C PHE A 352 -16.12 -24.40 22.58
N LYS A 353 -15.09 -24.95 23.24
CA LYS A 353 -14.53 -24.42 24.49
C LYS A 353 -15.58 -24.16 25.59
N GLY A 354 -16.61 -25.01 25.66
CA GLY A 354 -17.70 -24.91 26.65
C GLY A 354 -18.94 -24.14 26.18
N TYR A 355 -18.93 -23.55 24.99
CA TYR A 355 -20.07 -22.81 24.41
C TYR A 355 -20.74 -23.60 23.28
N PRO A 356 -22.08 -23.57 23.16
CA PRO A 356 -22.77 -24.28 22.09
C PRO A 356 -22.49 -23.66 20.72
N VAL A 357 -22.33 -24.51 19.70
CA VAL A 357 -22.14 -24.10 18.31
C VAL A 357 -23.45 -24.28 17.53
N LYS A 358 -23.90 -23.22 16.87
CA LYS A 358 -25.18 -23.16 16.14
C LYS A 358 -24.98 -22.85 14.65
N SER A 359 -26.01 -23.08 13.85
CA SER A 359 -26.00 -22.62 12.46
C SER A 359 -26.15 -21.09 12.40
N PRO A 360 -25.60 -20.42 11.38
CA PRO A 360 -25.74 -18.97 11.20
C PRO A 360 -27.20 -18.52 11.10
N GLY A 361 -28.13 -19.41 10.74
CA GLY A 361 -29.56 -19.11 10.64
C GLY A 361 -30.17 -18.53 11.91
N ILE A 362 -29.62 -18.83 13.11
CA ILE A 362 -30.11 -18.22 14.35
C ILE A 362 -30.04 -16.69 14.35
N LEU A 363 -29.08 -16.11 13.61
CA LEU A 363 -28.88 -14.67 13.57
C LEU A 363 -30.03 -13.92 12.87
N THR A 364 -30.84 -14.62 12.07
CA THR A 364 -32.00 -14.04 11.39
C THR A 364 -33.24 -13.99 12.27
N VAL A 365 -33.23 -14.72 13.39
CA VAL A 365 -34.32 -14.71 14.37
C VAL A 365 -34.04 -13.61 15.37
N GLU A 366 -34.88 -12.56 15.36
CA GLU A 366 -34.74 -11.39 16.24
C GLU A 366 -33.33 -10.76 16.14
N PRO A 367 -32.92 -10.32 14.94
CA PRO A 367 -31.55 -9.87 14.65
C PRO A 367 -31.05 -8.76 15.59
N GLU A 368 -31.95 -7.93 16.09
CA GLU A 368 -31.71 -6.86 17.07
C GLU A 368 -31.21 -7.37 18.43
N LYS A 369 -31.39 -8.66 18.75
CA LYS A 369 -30.92 -9.26 20.01
C LYS A 369 -29.44 -9.61 20.00
N TRP A 370 -28.81 -9.64 18.82
CA TRP A 370 -27.47 -10.20 18.67
C TRP A 370 -26.41 -9.11 18.55
N HIS A 371 -25.39 -9.21 19.39
CA HIS A 371 -24.11 -8.54 19.21
C HIS A 371 -23.18 -9.52 18.48
N VAL A 372 -23.14 -9.42 17.15
CA VAL A 372 -22.46 -10.40 16.29
C VAL A 372 -21.00 -10.02 16.12
N ILE A 373 -20.10 -10.90 16.56
CA ILE A 373 -18.65 -10.71 16.45
C ILE A 373 -18.09 -11.75 15.49
N ILE A 374 -17.41 -11.33 14.44
CA ILE A 374 -16.67 -12.26 13.57
C ILE A 374 -15.27 -12.46 14.12
N ALA A 375 -14.94 -13.69 14.52
CA ALA A 375 -13.62 -14.11 14.96
C ALA A 375 -13.04 -15.14 13.97
N ASN A 376 -12.87 -14.70 12.72
CA ASN A 376 -12.43 -15.53 11.61
C ASN A 376 -11.66 -14.71 10.56
N GLY A 377 -10.62 -15.28 9.96
CA GLY A 377 -9.87 -14.63 8.88
C GLY A 377 -10.70 -14.32 7.62
N TYR A 378 -11.79 -15.06 7.38
CA TYR A 378 -12.75 -14.82 6.30
C TYR A 378 -13.82 -13.78 6.66
N TYR A 379 -13.46 -12.76 7.44
CA TYR A 379 -14.43 -11.80 8.00
C TYR A 379 -15.17 -10.98 6.93
N ARG A 380 -14.62 -10.82 5.73
CA ARG A 380 -15.27 -10.11 4.63
C ARG A 380 -16.28 -10.98 3.90
N GLU A 381 -15.97 -12.25 3.68
CA GLU A 381 -16.90 -13.25 3.14
C GLU A 381 -18.08 -13.42 4.09
N ILE A 382 -17.78 -13.55 5.38
CA ILE A 382 -18.80 -13.64 6.43
C ILE A 382 -19.59 -12.33 6.50
N GLY A 383 -18.96 -11.16 6.42
CA GLY A 383 -19.65 -9.87 6.34
C GLY A 383 -20.62 -9.79 5.14
N ARG A 384 -20.22 -10.26 3.96
CA ARG A 384 -21.09 -10.36 2.77
C ARG A 384 -22.23 -11.35 2.98
N GLN A 385 -21.99 -12.47 3.63
CA GLN A 385 -23.02 -13.42 4.01
C GLN A 385 -24.03 -12.79 4.98
N LEU A 386 -23.56 -12.14 6.05
CA LEU A 386 -24.39 -11.44 7.02
C LEU A 386 -25.25 -10.37 6.33
N ALA A 387 -24.67 -9.57 5.43
CA ALA A 387 -25.42 -8.59 4.65
C ALA A 387 -26.54 -9.22 3.82
N ARG A 388 -26.29 -10.37 3.16
CA ARG A 388 -27.34 -11.14 2.44
C ARG A 388 -28.42 -11.71 3.37
N MET A 389 -28.07 -11.94 4.64
CA MET A 389 -28.99 -12.35 5.70
C MET A 389 -29.71 -11.15 6.34
N GLY A 390 -29.48 -9.92 5.88
CA GLY A 390 -30.07 -8.69 6.45
C GLY A 390 -29.35 -8.16 7.70
N ILE A 391 -28.19 -8.71 8.05
CA ILE A 391 -27.40 -8.36 9.24
C ILE A 391 -26.22 -7.49 8.81
N ASN A 392 -26.34 -6.18 9.03
CA ASN A 392 -25.29 -5.21 8.69
C ASN A 392 -24.52 -4.70 9.91
N ASP A 393 -25.11 -4.84 11.10
CA ASP A 393 -24.51 -4.49 12.39
C ASP A 393 -23.79 -5.70 12.97
N TYR A 394 -22.49 -5.75 12.72
CA TYR A 394 -21.58 -6.78 13.22
C TYR A 394 -20.24 -6.13 13.56
N TYR A 395 -19.39 -6.86 14.27
CA TYR A 395 -18.06 -6.44 14.69
C TYR A 395 -17.04 -7.46 14.21
N VAL A 396 -15.78 -7.06 14.13
CA VAL A 396 -14.69 -7.92 13.65
C VAL A 396 -13.61 -7.96 14.71
N TYR A 397 -13.37 -9.15 15.25
CA TYR A 397 -12.21 -9.43 16.07
C TYR A 397 -11.04 -9.85 15.19
N VAL A 398 -9.87 -9.27 15.46
CA VAL A 398 -8.65 -9.59 14.74
C VAL A 398 -7.53 -9.77 15.75
N ASP A 399 -6.92 -10.95 15.75
CA ASP A 399 -5.85 -11.25 16.71
C ASP A 399 -4.47 -10.77 16.25
N GLU A 400 -4.22 -10.74 14.93
CA GLU A 400 -3.02 -10.16 14.34
C GLU A 400 -3.42 -8.92 13.54
N TRP A 401 -3.26 -7.74 14.14
CA TRP A 401 -3.51 -6.46 13.46
C TRP A 401 -2.81 -6.36 12.10
N GLN A 402 -1.65 -7.00 11.93
CA GLN A 402 -0.91 -7.04 10.67
C GLN A 402 -1.68 -7.73 9.53
N ALA A 403 -2.56 -8.70 9.83
CA ALA A 403 -3.38 -9.40 8.85
C ALA A 403 -4.62 -8.60 8.39
N LEU A 404 -5.05 -7.59 9.16
CA LEU A 404 -6.09 -6.63 8.73
C LEU A 404 -5.58 -5.68 7.66
N PHE A 405 -4.36 -5.21 7.84
CA PHE A 405 -3.71 -4.20 7.02
C PHE A 405 -2.95 -4.87 5.87
N THR A 406 -3.69 -5.57 5.02
CA THR A 406 -3.16 -6.14 3.76
C THR A 406 -3.39 -5.18 2.63
N THR A 407 -2.47 -5.15 1.68
CA THR A 407 -2.65 -4.33 0.48
C THR A 407 -3.80 -4.86 -0.38
N PRO A 408 -4.45 -4.04 -1.23
CA PRO A 408 -5.54 -4.51 -2.10
C PRO A 408 -5.13 -5.69 -3.01
N ALA A 409 -3.85 -5.76 -3.39
CA ALA A 409 -3.29 -6.84 -4.21
C ALA A 409 -3.08 -8.15 -3.41
N GLU A 410 -2.48 -8.09 -2.22
CA GLU A 410 -2.26 -9.27 -1.36
C GLU A 410 -3.59 -9.85 -0.85
N ARG A 411 -4.59 -8.99 -0.64
CA ARG A 411 -5.91 -9.33 -0.10
C ARG A 411 -6.73 -10.29 -0.97
N TYR A 412 -6.54 -10.27 -2.28
CA TYR A 412 -7.22 -11.13 -3.24
C TYR A 412 -6.24 -11.97 -4.03
N GLY A 413 -5.07 -12.24 -3.45
CA GLY A 413 -4.39 -13.47 -3.73
C GLY A 413 -5.34 -14.62 -3.39
N GLU A 414 -6.23 -14.97 -4.33
CA GLU A 414 -6.47 -16.38 -4.59
C GLU A 414 -5.10 -17.02 -4.48
N ASN A 415 -5.00 -18.03 -3.60
CA ASN A 415 -3.87 -18.93 -3.55
C ASN A 415 -3.29 -19.01 -4.96
N THR A 416 -2.11 -18.43 -5.15
CA THR A 416 -1.36 -18.57 -6.40
C THR A 416 -1.05 -20.04 -6.68
N GLY A 417 -1.53 -20.99 -5.87
CA GLY A 417 -1.73 -22.39 -6.20
C GLY A 417 -2.42 -22.73 -7.53
N HIS A 418 -2.93 -21.75 -8.31
CA HIS A 418 -3.29 -21.97 -9.72
C HIS A 418 -2.38 -21.35 -10.77
N ILE A 419 -1.50 -20.40 -10.41
CA ILE A 419 -0.42 -19.93 -11.30
C ILE A 419 0.91 -20.65 -10.99
N ALA A 420 1.04 -21.21 -9.79
CA ALA A 420 1.92 -22.33 -9.48
C ALA A 420 1.26 -23.64 -9.95
N LYS A 421 0.89 -23.74 -11.23
CA LYS A 421 1.01 -25.05 -11.89
C LYS A 421 2.50 -25.38 -11.82
N LYS A 422 2.83 -26.21 -10.83
CA LYS A 422 4.08 -26.94 -10.59
C LYS A 422 5.10 -26.86 -11.74
N TYR A 423 5.84 -25.76 -11.82
CA TYR A 423 7.17 -25.81 -12.38
C TYR A 423 8.03 -26.62 -11.40
N ARG A 424 7.96 -27.96 -11.47
CA ARG A 424 8.94 -28.80 -10.80
C ARG A 424 10.24 -28.59 -11.57
N VAL A 425 11.08 -27.72 -11.04
CA VAL A 425 12.43 -27.48 -11.55
C VAL A 425 13.37 -28.36 -10.74
N ALA A 426 13.98 -29.35 -11.39
CA ALA A 426 15.07 -30.12 -10.80
C ALA A 426 16.41 -29.49 -11.19
N GLY A 427 17.23 -29.14 -10.20
CA GLY A 427 18.61 -28.68 -10.39
C GLY A 427 19.59 -29.82 -10.09
N MET A 428 20.53 -30.08 -11.01
CA MET A 428 21.58 -31.08 -10.78
C MET A 428 22.97 -30.52 -11.10
N TYR A 429 23.91 -30.74 -10.19
CA TYR A 429 25.32 -30.38 -10.34
C TYR A 429 26.12 -31.60 -10.78
N VAL A 430 26.80 -31.53 -11.93
CA VAL A 430 27.67 -32.61 -12.43
C VAL A 430 29.10 -32.12 -12.47
N SER A 431 29.97 -32.67 -11.63
CA SER A 431 31.41 -32.41 -11.74
C SER A 431 31.98 -33.12 -12.98
N SER A 432 32.93 -32.48 -13.66
CA SER A 432 33.47 -32.90 -14.96
C SER A 432 34.14 -34.29 -14.99
N LYS A 433 34.31 -34.96 -13.84
CA LYS A 433 34.99 -36.26 -13.74
C LYS A 433 34.06 -37.49 -13.61
N ALA A 434 32.74 -37.33 -13.61
CA ALA A 434 31.85 -38.46 -13.29
C ALA A 434 30.52 -38.47 -14.06
N ILE A 435 30.56 -38.51 -15.40
CA ILE A 435 29.39 -38.93 -16.18
C ILE A 435 29.48 -40.43 -16.38
N ASN A 436 28.79 -41.19 -15.53
CA ASN A 436 28.64 -42.63 -15.68
C ASN A 436 27.16 -42.99 -15.89
N ALA A 437 26.88 -44.27 -16.15
CA ALA A 437 25.52 -44.77 -16.40
C ALA A 437 24.52 -44.45 -15.26
N ASP A 438 24.99 -44.33 -14.02
CA ASP A 438 24.15 -44.04 -12.85
C ASP A 438 23.69 -42.59 -12.81
N VAL A 439 24.57 -41.65 -13.16
CA VAL A 439 24.20 -40.22 -13.27
C VAL A 439 23.16 -40.02 -14.39
N VAL A 440 23.33 -40.71 -15.52
CA VAL A 440 22.35 -40.69 -16.62
C VAL A 440 20.99 -41.26 -16.18
N LYS A 441 21.00 -42.30 -15.35
CA LYS A 441 19.78 -42.91 -14.80
C LYS A 441 19.03 -41.94 -13.87
N GLU A 442 19.75 -41.21 -13.01
CA GLU A 442 19.12 -40.26 -12.09
C GLU A 442 18.60 -39.01 -12.83
N ILE A 443 19.29 -38.55 -13.88
CA ILE A 443 18.78 -37.50 -14.79
C ILE A 443 17.44 -37.92 -15.41
N ARG A 444 17.32 -39.17 -15.89
CA ARG A 444 16.08 -39.68 -16.49
C ARG A 444 14.95 -39.77 -15.47
N LYS A 445 15.25 -40.12 -14.23
CA LYS A 445 14.28 -40.16 -13.14
C LYS A 445 13.78 -38.76 -12.78
N LEU A 446 14.71 -37.81 -12.56
CA LEU A 446 14.37 -36.41 -12.30
C LEU A 446 13.55 -35.78 -13.43
N ARG A 447 13.85 -36.13 -14.68
CA ARG A 447 13.05 -35.75 -15.86
C ARG A 447 11.62 -36.25 -15.78
N ASN A 448 11.39 -37.53 -15.48
CA ASN A 448 10.03 -38.08 -15.44
C ASN A 448 9.16 -37.43 -14.37
N ASP A 449 9.77 -36.88 -13.33
CA ASP A 449 9.07 -36.26 -12.21
C ASP A 449 8.94 -34.72 -12.35
N SER A 450 9.53 -34.10 -13.37
CA SER A 450 9.70 -32.64 -13.50
C SER A 450 9.34 -32.11 -14.88
N GLU A 451 8.74 -30.92 -14.94
CA GLU A 451 8.33 -30.27 -16.20
C GLU A 451 9.52 -29.53 -16.87
N TYR A 452 10.52 -29.12 -16.07
CA TYR A 452 11.75 -28.47 -16.53
C TYR A 452 12.98 -28.99 -15.78
N LEU A 453 14.10 -29.16 -16.49
CA LEU A 453 15.37 -29.63 -15.93
C LEU A 453 16.48 -28.61 -16.21
N ILE A 454 17.12 -28.11 -15.15
CA ILE A 454 18.28 -27.20 -15.26
C ILE A 454 19.52 -27.97 -14.81
N ALA A 455 20.51 -28.10 -15.70
CA ALA A 455 21.74 -28.85 -15.43
C ALA A 455 22.95 -27.90 -15.44
N PHE A 456 23.74 -27.94 -14.37
CA PHE A 456 24.93 -27.11 -14.21
C PHE A 456 26.19 -27.93 -14.50
N CYS A 457 27.04 -27.45 -15.43
CA CYS A 457 28.25 -28.15 -15.85
C CYS A 457 29.43 -27.18 -16.05
N PRO A 458 30.64 -27.51 -15.56
CA PRO A 458 31.85 -26.77 -15.90
C PRO A 458 32.21 -26.93 -17.39
N ARG A 459 32.70 -25.85 -18.00
CA ARG A 459 32.91 -25.66 -19.46
C ARG A 459 33.79 -26.69 -20.17
N GLU A 460 34.46 -27.58 -19.44
CA GLU A 460 35.47 -28.51 -19.98
C GLU A 460 34.92 -29.90 -20.35
N SER A 461 33.62 -30.17 -20.16
CA SER A 461 33.01 -31.46 -20.47
C SER A 461 32.17 -31.41 -21.76
N ASN A 462 32.82 -31.60 -22.91
CA ASN A 462 32.12 -31.75 -24.20
C ASN A 462 31.19 -32.98 -24.21
N ASP A 463 31.49 -33.99 -23.41
CA ASP A 463 30.73 -35.25 -23.31
C ASP A 463 29.35 -35.05 -22.67
N LEU A 464 29.19 -34.12 -21.70
CA LEU A 464 27.88 -33.84 -21.10
C LEU A 464 26.93 -33.16 -22.09
N VAL A 465 27.45 -32.23 -22.90
CA VAL A 465 26.65 -31.50 -23.89
C VAL A 465 26.09 -32.46 -24.95
N LEU A 466 26.89 -33.44 -25.38
CA LEU A 466 26.46 -34.51 -26.28
C LEU A 466 25.43 -35.43 -25.61
N CYS A 467 25.67 -35.85 -24.37
CA CYS A 467 24.78 -36.72 -23.61
C CYS A 467 23.39 -36.08 -23.36
N LEU A 468 23.36 -34.78 -23.01
CA LEU A 468 22.11 -34.03 -22.82
C LEU A 468 21.35 -33.79 -24.14
N ARG A 469 22.07 -33.63 -25.27
CA ARG A 469 21.45 -33.51 -26.61
C ARG A 469 20.84 -34.82 -27.10
N GLU A 470 21.44 -35.97 -26.80
CA GLU A 470 20.88 -37.28 -27.17
C GLU A 470 19.58 -37.64 -26.45
N LEU A 471 19.27 -36.99 -25.32
CA LEU A 471 18.01 -37.18 -24.61
C LEU A 471 16.78 -36.60 -25.35
N ARG A 472 16.97 -35.91 -26.50
CA ARG A 472 16.06 -35.61 -27.64
C ARG A 472 14.58 -35.24 -27.36
N SER A 473 14.20 -34.95 -26.14
CA SER A 473 12.81 -34.68 -25.76
C SER A 473 12.72 -33.79 -24.51
N VAL A 474 13.75 -32.97 -24.30
CA VAL A 474 13.76 -31.90 -23.30
C VAL A 474 13.65 -30.60 -24.09
N ASP A 475 12.50 -29.95 -24.06
CA ASP A 475 12.24 -28.83 -24.96
C ASP A 475 13.14 -27.60 -24.70
N ARG A 476 13.75 -27.46 -23.51
CA ARG A 476 14.75 -26.42 -23.22
C ARG A 476 15.76 -26.88 -22.15
N VAL A 477 17.02 -27.11 -22.53
CA VAL A 477 18.16 -27.32 -21.61
C VAL A 477 18.93 -26.01 -21.51
N VAL A 478 19.14 -25.52 -20.30
CA VAL A 478 19.91 -24.30 -20.06
C VAL A 478 21.24 -24.70 -19.42
N ILE A 479 22.33 -24.36 -20.11
CA ILE A 479 23.71 -24.64 -19.68
C ILE A 479 24.34 -23.30 -19.29
N THR A 480 24.83 -23.15 -18.05
CA THR A 480 25.46 -21.91 -17.57
C THR A 480 26.89 -22.14 -17.07
N ASP A 481 27.80 -21.21 -17.39
CA ASP A 481 29.21 -21.18 -16.98
C ASP A 481 29.34 -20.66 -15.53
N TRP A 482 30.25 -21.22 -14.73
CA TRP A 482 30.47 -20.88 -13.32
C TRP A 482 31.89 -20.32 -13.13
N SER A 483 32.13 -19.14 -13.67
CA SER A 483 33.37 -18.38 -13.43
C SER A 483 33.07 -16.94 -13.00
N SER A 484 32.54 -16.78 -11.78
CA SER A 484 32.76 -15.66 -10.83
C SER A 484 31.60 -15.49 -9.84
N ASP A 485 31.93 -15.24 -8.58
CA ASP A 485 31.02 -15.18 -7.42
C ASP A 485 30.06 -13.96 -7.36
N VAL A 486 29.86 -13.22 -8.45
CA VAL A 486 29.07 -11.97 -8.45
C VAL A 486 27.82 -12.02 -9.35
N LEU A 487 27.56 -13.14 -10.03
CA LEU A 487 26.46 -13.28 -11.00
C LEU A 487 25.40 -14.34 -10.64
N GLN A 488 25.24 -14.67 -9.35
CA GLN A 488 24.41 -15.80 -8.93
C GLN A 488 22.88 -15.58 -9.00
N GLU A 489 22.35 -14.35 -8.98
CA GLU A 489 20.88 -14.11 -9.01
C GLU A 489 20.33 -13.63 -10.37
N ARG A 490 21.07 -12.78 -11.10
CA ARG A 490 20.57 -12.17 -12.35
C ARG A 490 20.37 -13.18 -13.48
N TYR A 491 21.29 -14.14 -13.60
CA TYR A 491 21.22 -15.15 -14.66
C TYR A 491 20.12 -16.19 -14.42
N TYR A 492 19.82 -16.49 -13.13
CA TYR A 492 18.75 -17.39 -12.72
C TYR A 492 17.37 -16.89 -13.19
N CYS A 493 17.14 -15.58 -13.08
CA CYS A 493 15.89 -14.96 -13.50
C CYS A 493 15.73 -14.91 -15.02
N ASP A 494 16.79 -14.60 -15.77
CA ASP A 494 16.71 -14.46 -17.22
C ASP A 494 16.55 -15.80 -17.96
N VAL A 495 17.06 -16.88 -17.37
CA VAL A 495 16.84 -18.24 -17.85
C VAL A 495 15.39 -18.68 -17.63
N LEU A 496 14.85 -18.45 -16.43
CA LEU A 496 13.45 -18.76 -16.11
C LEU A 496 12.45 -17.90 -16.89
N ARG A 497 12.86 -16.71 -17.38
CA ARG A 497 12.04 -15.84 -18.24
C ARG A 497 11.96 -16.29 -19.71
N ARG A 498 12.88 -17.14 -20.17
CA ARG A 498 12.93 -17.63 -21.57
C ARG A 498 12.44 -19.06 -21.72
N VAL A 499 12.05 -19.71 -20.64
CA VAL A 499 11.39 -21.02 -20.61
C VAL A 499 9.91 -20.74 -20.45
#